data_AF-A0A954IRE3-F1
#
_entry.id   AF-A0A954IRE3-F1
#
_cell.length_a   1.000
_cell.length_b   1.000
_cell.length_c   1.000
_cell.angle_alpha   90.00
_cell.angle_beta   90.00
_cell.angle_gamma   90.00
#
_symmetry.space_group_name_H-M   'P 1'
#
loop_
_entity.id
_entity.type
_entity.pdbx_description
1 polymer ?
#
loop_
_entity_poly.entity_id
_entity_poly.type
_entity_poly.pdbx_seq_one_letter_code
_entity_poly.pdbx_strand_id
1 'polypeptide(L)'
;MQILGRGASGPTNLQAIGLDQTLINLRQAIHQARCESGIGQQCVAAACLAMAGVDRAQEELLLTEWASCHKIAKRIQVTNDSVGLLTAGTPEGWGIALIAGTGSIAFGQTVDGRVARTGGWGYLLGDEGSAYALALAGLRAAVRSADGRDPTNQLLPAFLTRLELDHADDLLEAIYLSGRDRAWIALLA
;
A
#
# COMPACT_ATOMS: atom_id res chain seq x y z
N MET A 1 16.48 19.20 -6.38
CA MET A 1 17.02 17.94 -5.82
C MET A 1 17.33 17.01 -7.00
N GLN A 2 18.51 16.41 -7.06
CA GLN A 2 18.88 15.47 -8.14
C GLN A 2 18.63 14.03 -7.67
N ILE A 3 17.92 13.25 -8.49
CA ILE A 3 17.73 11.82 -8.24
C ILE A 3 18.89 11.08 -8.89
N LEU A 4 19.64 10.30 -8.11
CA LEU A 4 20.77 9.52 -8.62
C LEU A 4 20.34 8.13 -9.09
N GLY A 5 19.37 7.50 -8.42
CA GLY A 5 18.84 6.20 -8.80
C GLY A 5 17.49 5.91 -8.14
N ARG A 6 16.77 4.95 -8.71
CA ARG A 6 15.46 4.46 -8.29
C ARG A 6 15.47 2.94 -8.30
N GLY A 7 14.66 2.35 -7.44
CA GLY A 7 14.49 0.91 -7.38
C GLY A 7 13.06 0.58 -7.01
N ALA A 8 12.53 -0.49 -7.59
CA ALA A 8 11.17 -0.94 -7.38
C ALA A 8 11.15 -2.45 -7.13
N SER A 9 10.37 -2.87 -6.15
CA SER A 9 10.15 -4.27 -5.80
C SER A 9 8.67 -4.51 -5.50
N GLY A 10 8.35 -5.73 -5.04
CA GLY A 10 7.04 -6.03 -4.46
C GLY A 10 6.74 -5.22 -3.18
N PRO A 11 5.55 -5.43 -2.58
CA PRO A 11 5.07 -4.68 -1.43
C PRO A 11 5.95 -4.92 -0.18
N THR A 12 5.84 -4.04 0.82
CA THR A 12 6.62 -4.14 2.09
C THR A 12 5.73 -4.13 3.34
N ASN A 13 4.42 -4.30 3.17
CA ASN A 13 3.51 -4.39 4.31
C ASN A 13 3.68 -5.74 5.01
N LEU A 14 4.35 -5.73 6.15
CA LEU A 14 4.70 -6.91 6.95
C LEU A 14 3.48 -7.76 7.30
N GLN A 15 2.32 -7.15 7.56
CA GLN A 15 1.10 -7.87 7.90
C GLN A 15 0.47 -8.59 6.70
N ALA A 16 0.73 -8.11 5.47
CA ALA A 16 0.15 -8.67 4.26
C ALA A 16 0.99 -9.80 3.67
N ILE A 17 2.32 -9.69 3.72
CA ILE A 17 3.24 -10.61 3.02
C ILE A 17 4.25 -11.31 3.93
N GLY A 18 4.22 -11.02 5.24
CA GLY A 18 5.16 -11.58 6.20
C GLY A 18 6.54 -10.90 6.17
N LEU A 19 7.36 -11.23 7.17
CA LEU A 19 8.65 -10.60 7.38
C LEU A 19 9.65 -10.93 6.27
N ASP A 20 9.84 -12.21 5.95
CA ASP A 20 10.88 -12.65 5.00
C ASP A 20 10.71 -11.98 3.64
N GLN A 21 9.48 -11.99 3.10
CA GLN A 21 9.20 -11.36 1.81
C GLN A 21 9.35 -9.84 1.88
N THR A 22 8.99 -9.20 3.00
CA THR A 22 9.19 -7.76 3.22
C THR A 22 10.68 -7.39 3.13
N LEU A 23 11.55 -8.15 3.81
CA LEU A 23 12.99 -7.92 3.80
C LEU A 23 13.62 -8.19 2.42
N ILE A 24 13.15 -9.23 1.71
CA ILE A 24 13.57 -9.51 0.33
C ILE A 24 13.25 -8.33 -0.58
N ASN A 25 12.01 -7.84 -0.53
CA ASN A 25 11.54 -6.73 -1.36
C ASN A 25 12.33 -5.44 -1.04
N LEU A 26 12.49 -5.10 0.24
CA LEU A 26 13.30 -3.96 0.67
C LEU A 26 14.73 -4.02 0.14
N ARG A 27 15.40 -5.17 0.32
CA ARG A 27 16.77 -5.37 -0.16
C ARG A 27 16.86 -5.21 -1.68
N GLN A 28 15.88 -5.73 -2.43
CA GLN A 28 15.84 -5.63 -3.88
C GLN A 28 15.66 -4.19 -4.35
N ALA A 29 14.71 -3.45 -3.77
CA ALA A 29 14.49 -2.04 -4.12
C ALA A 29 15.74 -1.18 -3.83
N ILE A 30 16.36 -1.36 -2.67
CA ILE A 30 17.59 -0.65 -2.30
C ILE A 30 18.74 -1.03 -3.26
N HIS A 31 18.89 -2.32 -3.57
CA HIS A 31 19.94 -2.78 -4.49
C HIS A 31 19.79 -2.16 -5.88
N GLN A 32 18.58 -2.16 -6.45
CA GLN A 32 18.31 -1.54 -7.76
C GLN A 32 18.63 -0.04 -7.76
N ALA A 33 18.20 0.69 -6.73
CA ALA A 33 18.49 2.12 -6.61
C ALA A 33 20.01 2.41 -6.55
N ARG A 34 20.77 1.55 -5.83
CA ARG A 34 22.23 1.69 -5.77
C ARG A 34 22.89 1.38 -7.10
N CYS A 35 22.45 0.33 -7.81
CA CYS A 35 22.96 -0.01 -9.13
C CYS A 35 22.75 1.12 -10.14
N GLU A 36 21.54 1.69 -10.21
CA GLU A 36 21.25 2.81 -11.12
C GLU A 36 22.06 4.07 -10.77
N SER A 37 22.26 4.34 -9.48
CA SER A 37 23.00 5.52 -9.04
C SER A 37 24.50 5.53 -9.34
N GLY A 38 25.09 4.36 -9.64
CA GLY A 38 26.54 4.24 -9.87
C GLY A 38 27.42 4.49 -8.63
N ILE A 39 26.83 4.69 -7.44
CA ILE A 39 27.59 4.97 -6.20
C ILE A 39 28.31 3.72 -5.64
N GLY A 40 28.10 2.54 -6.26
CA GLY A 40 28.75 1.29 -5.87
C GLY A 40 28.52 0.97 -4.39
N GLN A 41 29.61 0.74 -3.64
CA GLN A 41 29.56 0.45 -2.20
C GLN A 41 29.72 1.70 -1.30
N GLN A 42 29.61 2.90 -1.85
CA GLN A 42 29.72 4.13 -1.06
C GLN A 42 28.67 4.18 0.05
N CYS A 43 29.09 4.72 1.19
CA CYS A 43 28.27 4.78 2.39
C CYS A 43 27.19 5.86 2.25
N VAL A 44 25.93 5.49 2.41
CA VAL A 44 24.80 6.42 2.44
C VAL A 44 24.75 7.10 3.80
N ALA A 45 24.68 8.44 3.83
CA ALA A 45 24.73 9.20 5.08
C ALA A 45 23.47 9.05 5.94
N ALA A 46 22.30 8.91 5.31
CA ALA A 46 21.03 8.69 6.00
C ALA A 46 20.05 7.94 5.10
N ALA A 47 19.18 7.14 5.70
CA ALA A 47 18.03 6.50 5.05
C ALA A 47 16.78 6.72 5.88
N CYS A 48 15.68 7.08 5.21
CA CYS A 48 14.34 7.09 5.79
C CYS A 48 13.51 6.00 5.10
N LEU A 49 13.02 5.03 5.86
CA LEU A 49 12.17 3.94 5.41
C LEU A 49 10.73 4.23 5.88
N ALA A 50 9.97 4.95 5.06
CA ALA A 50 8.55 5.22 5.30
C ALA A 50 7.72 4.09 4.66
N MET A 51 7.09 3.24 5.46
CA MET A 51 6.50 1.99 4.97
C MET A 51 5.11 1.71 5.56
N ALA A 52 4.26 1.12 4.73
CA ALA A 52 2.97 0.60 5.16
C ALA A 52 3.13 -0.54 6.17
N GLY A 53 2.30 -0.58 7.20
CA GLY A 53 2.32 -1.63 8.23
C GLY A 53 3.32 -1.44 9.36
N VAL A 54 4.11 -0.35 9.34
CA VAL A 54 4.91 0.11 10.49
C VAL A 54 4.01 0.96 11.39
N ASP A 55 3.14 0.30 12.15
CA ASP A 55 2.14 0.95 13.01
C ASP A 55 2.48 0.88 14.50
N ARG A 56 3.46 0.05 14.90
CA ARG A 56 3.84 -0.16 16.30
C ARG A 56 5.36 -0.14 16.44
N ALA A 57 5.80 0.12 17.67
CA ALA A 57 7.21 0.23 18.00
C ALA A 57 8.00 -1.07 17.72
N GLN A 58 7.33 -2.23 17.75
CA GLN A 58 7.97 -3.51 17.49
C GLN A 58 8.38 -3.65 16.02
N GLU A 59 7.50 -3.31 15.07
CA GLU A 59 7.82 -3.33 13.64
C GLU A 59 8.91 -2.31 13.31
N GLU A 60 8.81 -1.09 13.88
CA GLU A 60 9.82 -0.05 13.71
C GLU A 60 11.20 -0.50 14.20
N LEU A 61 11.27 -1.08 15.41
CA LEU A 61 12.52 -1.60 15.98
C LEU A 61 13.11 -2.71 15.11
N LEU A 62 12.31 -3.70 14.75
CA LEU A 62 12.74 -4.85 13.95
C LEU A 62 13.35 -4.42 12.61
N LEU A 63 12.72 -3.46 11.93
CA LEU A 63 13.20 -2.96 10.64
C LEU A 63 14.42 -2.05 10.78
N THR A 64 14.49 -1.29 11.87
CA THR A 64 15.66 -0.46 12.21
C THR A 64 16.88 -1.34 12.48
N GLU A 65 16.71 -2.42 13.24
CA GLU A 65 17.75 -3.43 13.51
C GLU A 65 18.20 -4.10 12.22
N TRP A 66 17.27 -4.55 11.38
CA TRP A 66 17.59 -5.13 10.08
C TRP A 66 18.40 -4.17 9.21
N ALA A 67 17.96 -2.93 9.04
CA ALA A 67 18.63 -1.94 8.21
C ALA A 67 20.02 -1.58 8.76
N SER A 68 20.17 -1.56 10.08
CA SER A 68 21.44 -1.31 10.77
C SER A 68 22.43 -2.46 10.55
N CYS A 69 21.99 -3.72 10.73
CA CYS A 69 22.80 -4.91 10.48
C CYS A 69 23.29 -4.98 9.03
N HIS A 70 22.45 -4.56 8.08
CA HIS A 70 22.79 -4.53 6.66
C HIS A 70 23.52 -3.25 6.22
N LYS A 71 23.81 -2.33 7.15
CA LYS A 71 24.54 -1.08 6.91
C LYS A 71 23.94 -0.25 5.77
N ILE A 72 22.61 -0.19 5.70
CA ILE A 72 21.89 0.54 4.63
C ILE A 72 22.32 2.02 4.59
N ALA A 73 22.49 2.64 5.76
CA ALA A 73 23.01 3.99 5.91
C ALA A 73 23.63 4.20 7.30
N LYS A 74 24.38 5.30 7.49
CA LYS A 74 24.94 5.67 8.82
C LYS A 74 23.86 6.05 9.83
N ARG A 75 22.77 6.64 9.36
CA ARG A 75 21.61 7.04 10.15
C ARG A 75 20.38 6.45 9.50
N ILE A 76 19.55 5.79 10.29
CA ILE A 76 18.35 5.12 9.80
C ILE A 76 17.17 5.64 10.60
N GLN A 77 16.11 6.00 9.89
CA GLN A 77 14.81 6.29 10.46
C GLN A 77 13.80 5.38 9.78
N VAL A 78 13.05 4.61 10.55
CA VAL A 78 11.91 3.85 10.06
C VAL A 78 10.65 4.55 10.53
N THR A 79 9.65 4.68 9.67
CA THR A 79 8.40 5.36 10.02
C THR A 79 7.24 4.81 9.21
N ASN A 80 6.03 5.20 9.59
CA ASN A 80 4.82 4.88 8.86
C ASN A 80 4.77 5.66 7.53
N ASP A 81 4.23 5.05 6.48
CA ASP A 81 4.08 5.67 5.16
C ASP A 81 3.28 6.99 5.21
N SER A 82 2.29 7.09 6.08
CA SER A 82 1.49 8.32 6.26
C SER A 82 2.32 9.52 6.75
N VAL A 83 3.32 9.29 7.60
CA VAL A 83 4.26 10.33 8.05
C VAL A 83 5.17 10.75 6.89
N GLY A 84 5.65 9.78 6.10
CA GLY A 84 6.44 10.03 4.89
C GLY A 84 5.66 10.87 3.87
N LEU A 85 4.39 10.53 3.64
CA LEU A 85 3.51 11.28 2.75
C LEU A 85 3.27 12.70 3.25
N LEU A 86 2.96 12.87 4.54
CA LEU A 86 2.74 14.20 5.12
C LEU A 86 3.97 15.08 4.93
N THR A 87 5.15 14.56 5.28
CA THR A 87 6.42 15.30 5.17
C THR A 87 6.77 15.63 3.73
N ALA A 88 6.44 14.76 2.78
CA ALA A 88 6.65 15.01 1.35
C ALA A 88 5.72 16.12 0.81
N GLY A 89 4.50 16.24 1.33
CA GLY A 89 3.51 17.22 0.91
C GLY A 89 3.52 18.54 1.69
N THR A 90 4.08 18.55 2.90
CA THR A 90 4.07 19.71 3.82
C THR A 90 5.49 19.98 4.34
N PRO A 91 6.23 20.93 3.74
CA PRO A 91 7.61 21.26 4.16
C PRO A 91 7.73 21.68 5.62
N GLU A 92 6.66 22.24 6.20
CA GLU A 92 6.58 22.67 7.58
C GLU A 92 6.35 21.51 8.57
N GLY A 93 6.04 20.30 8.08
CA GLY A 93 5.89 19.09 8.88
C GLY A 93 4.55 18.99 9.65
N TRP A 94 3.56 19.80 9.29
CA TRP A 94 2.21 19.75 9.86
C TRP A 94 1.17 19.88 8.75
N GLY A 95 0.00 19.28 8.96
CA GLY A 95 -1.07 19.21 7.98
C GLY A 95 -1.82 17.89 8.07
N ILE A 96 -2.50 17.53 6.98
CA ILE A 96 -3.24 16.28 6.85
C ILE A 96 -2.76 15.55 5.59
N ALA A 97 -2.45 14.27 5.75
CA ALA A 97 -2.18 13.33 4.67
C ALA A 97 -3.38 12.40 4.51
N LEU A 98 -3.87 12.26 3.27
CA LEU A 98 -4.93 11.32 2.91
C LEU A 98 -4.36 10.31 1.90
N ILE A 99 -4.40 9.04 2.26
CA ILE A 99 -4.05 7.93 1.37
C ILE A 99 -5.35 7.26 0.94
N ALA A 100 -5.56 7.16 -0.38
CA ALA A 100 -6.65 6.40 -0.99
C ALA A 100 -6.06 5.55 -2.14
N GLY A 101 -5.57 4.37 -1.79
CA GLY A 101 -5.00 3.39 -2.72
C GLY A 101 -5.75 2.06 -2.58
N THR A 102 -5.02 0.95 -2.51
CA THR A 102 -5.61 -0.36 -2.18
C THR A 102 -6.38 -0.34 -0.86
N GLY A 103 -5.84 0.35 0.16
CA GLY A 103 -6.53 0.70 1.40
C GLY A 103 -6.65 2.21 1.56
N SER A 104 -7.16 2.69 2.70
CA SER A 104 -7.27 4.12 2.96
C SER A 104 -7.00 4.51 4.41
N ILE A 105 -6.44 5.70 4.59
CA ILE A 105 -6.11 6.27 5.90
C ILE A 105 -6.01 7.80 5.78
N ALA A 106 -6.47 8.51 6.80
CA ALA A 106 -6.12 9.90 7.01
C ALA A 106 -5.27 10.06 8.27
N PHE A 107 -4.17 10.76 8.13
CA PHE A 107 -3.24 11.09 9.20
C PHE A 107 -3.08 12.61 9.28
N GLY A 108 -3.06 13.16 10.49
CA GLY A 108 -2.87 14.59 10.71
C GLY A 108 -1.84 14.84 11.78
N GLN A 109 -1.07 15.91 11.59
CA GLN A 109 -0.15 16.45 12.58
C GLN A 109 -0.35 17.95 12.70
N THR A 110 -0.46 18.45 13.92
CA THR A 110 -0.58 19.88 14.21
C THR A 110 0.79 20.56 14.32
N VAL A 111 0.82 21.89 14.29
CA VAL A 111 2.04 22.70 14.47
C VAL A 111 2.76 22.39 15.79
N ASP A 112 2.00 22.10 16.84
CA ASP A 112 2.52 21.71 18.18
C ASP A 112 2.85 20.21 18.29
N GLY A 113 2.84 19.47 17.18
CA GLY A 113 3.28 18.07 17.12
C GLY A 113 2.25 17.03 17.59
N ARG A 114 1.01 17.42 17.89
CA ARG A 114 -0.05 16.44 18.18
C ARG A 114 -0.43 15.71 16.91
N VAL A 115 -0.64 14.41 17.02
CA VAL A 115 -1.00 13.53 15.90
C VAL A 115 -2.43 13.00 16.06
N ALA A 116 -3.11 12.83 14.94
CA ALA A 116 -4.42 12.19 14.86
C ALA A 116 -4.46 11.25 13.65
N ARG A 117 -5.22 10.17 13.77
CA ARG A 117 -5.42 9.17 12.71
C ARG A 117 -6.88 8.77 12.64
N THR A 118 -7.41 8.63 11.43
CA THR A 118 -8.72 8.01 11.18
C THR A 118 -8.63 7.06 9.97
N GLY A 119 -9.37 5.95 10.02
CA GLY A 119 -9.21 4.85 9.07
C GLY A 119 -7.91 4.05 9.29
N GLY A 120 -7.48 3.32 8.26
CA GLY A 120 -6.29 2.46 8.32
C GLY A 120 -6.46 1.19 9.17
N TRP A 121 -7.70 0.79 9.47
CA TRP A 121 -8.00 -0.46 10.19
C TRP A 121 -7.95 -1.70 9.29
N GLY A 122 -7.69 -1.51 8.00
CA GLY A 122 -7.67 -2.54 6.99
C GLY A 122 -9.06 -2.91 6.46
N TYR A 123 -9.08 -3.50 5.28
CA TYR A 123 -10.27 -3.80 4.47
C TYR A 123 -11.41 -4.59 5.15
N LEU A 124 -11.15 -5.28 6.25
CA LEU A 124 -12.20 -5.99 7.01
C LEU A 124 -12.96 -5.07 7.97
N LEU A 125 -12.29 -4.03 8.48
CA LEU A 125 -12.78 -3.15 9.55
C LEU A 125 -12.83 -1.66 9.14
N GLY A 126 -12.49 -1.34 7.90
CA GLY A 126 -12.42 0.02 7.38
C GLY A 126 -11.96 0.04 5.92
N ASP A 127 -11.00 0.92 5.61
CA ASP A 127 -10.56 1.26 4.25
C ASP A 127 -11.67 1.88 3.39
N GLU A 128 -12.59 2.63 4.00
CA GLU A 128 -13.62 3.37 3.27
C GLU A 128 -13.00 4.35 2.26
N GLY A 129 -13.55 4.39 1.05
CA GLY A 129 -13.03 5.21 -0.04
C GLY A 129 -11.74 4.67 -0.69
N SER A 130 -11.23 3.51 -0.25
CA SER A 130 -10.16 2.81 -0.96
C SER A 130 -10.64 2.19 -2.28
N ALA A 131 -9.71 1.89 -3.16
CA ALA A 131 -9.97 1.15 -4.39
C ALA A 131 -10.53 -0.25 -4.09
N TYR A 132 -10.10 -0.92 -3.01
CA TYR A 132 -10.70 -2.19 -2.60
C TYR A 132 -12.17 -2.04 -2.22
N ALA A 133 -12.50 -1.04 -1.39
CA ALA A 133 -13.88 -0.80 -0.97
C ALA A 133 -14.79 -0.45 -2.15
N LEU A 134 -14.29 0.36 -3.10
CA LEU A 134 -15.01 0.71 -4.33
C LEU A 134 -15.24 -0.51 -5.23
N ALA A 135 -14.19 -1.30 -5.49
CA ALA A 135 -14.30 -2.52 -6.28
C ALA A 135 -15.28 -3.52 -5.66
N LEU A 136 -15.20 -3.73 -4.35
CA LEU A 136 -16.10 -4.63 -3.63
C LEU A 136 -17.55 -4.14 -3.67
N ALA A 137 -17.78 -2.83 -3.53
CA ALA A 137 -19.11 -2.24 -3.67
C ALA A 137 -19.66 -2.44 -5.09
N GLY A 138 -18.81 -2.25 -6.11
CA GLY A 138 -19.14 -2.49 -7.51
C GLY A 138 -19.50 -3.95 -7.79
N LEU A 139 -18.67 -4.90 -7.34
CA LEU A 139 -18.92 -6.34 -7.49
C LEU A 139 -20.22 -6.77 -6.80
N ARG A 140 -20.50 -6.25 -5.59
CA ARG A 140 -21.76 -6.51 -4.89
C ARG A 140 -22.97 -5.98 -5.67
N ALA A 141 -22.85 -4.81 -6.28
CA ALA A 141 -23.91 -4.26 -7.13
C ALA A 141 -24.09 -5.05 -8.44
N ALA A 142 -23.00 -5.55 -9.04
CA ALA A 142 -23.07 -6.44 -10.20
C ALA A 142 -23.82 -7.75 -9.90
N VAL A 143 -23.52 -8.40 -8.77
CA VAL A 143 -24.23 -9.63 -8.35
C VAL A 143 -25.71 -9.37 -8.05
N ARG A 144 -26.07 -8.17 -7.56
CA ARG A 144 -27.49 -7.77 -7.43
C ARG A 144 -28.20 -7.64 -8.78
N SER A 145 -27.50 -7.33 -9.86
CA SER A 145 -28.09 -7.35 -11.21
C SER A 145 -28.34 -8.78 -11.66
N ALA A 146 -27.39 -9.69 -11.39
CA ALA A 146 -27.46 -11.09 -11.80
C ALA A 146 -28.68 -11.84 -11.21
N ASP A 147 -29.07 -11.54 -9.97
CA ASP A 147 -30.24 -12.16 -9.31
C ASP A 147 -31.51 -11.29 -9.36
N GLY A 148 -31.51 -10.24 -10.19
CA GLY A 148 -32.68 -9.40 -10.45
C GLY A 148 -33.03 -8.39 -9.35
N ARG A 149 -32.17 -8.20 -8.34
CA ARG A 149 -32.37 -7.19 -7.27
C ARG A 149 -32.03 -5.75 -7.69
N ASP A 150 -31.32 -5.57 -8.80
CA ASP A 150 -31.01 -4.27 -9.43
C ASP A 150 -30.65 -4.45 -10.92
N PRO A 151 -31.62 -4.83 -11.78
CA PRO A 151 -31.34 -5.24 -13.15
C PRO A 151 -30.93 -4.09 -14.08
N THR A 152 -31.11 -2.83 -13.64
CA THR A 152 -30.82 -1.64 -14.46
C THR A 152 -29.38 -1.15 -14.34
N ASN A 153 -28.58 -1.70 -13.41
CA ASN A 153 -27.20 -1.25 -13.27
C ASN A 153 -26.28 -1.77 -14.38
N GLN A 154 -25.30 -0.95 -14.78
CA GLN A 154 -24.34 -1.28 -15.83
C GLN A 154 -23.07 -1.97 -15.30
N LEU A 155 -23.04 -2.31 -14.00
CA LEU A 155 -21.84 -2.85 -13.38
C LEU A 155 -21.61 -4.31 -13.76
N LEU A 156 -22.66 -5.13 -13.83
CA LEU A 156 -22.53 -6.52 -14.28
C LEU A 156 -21.89 -6.64 -15.68
N PRO A 157 -22.43 -6.02 -16.75
CA PRO A 157 -21.80 -6.12 -18.07
C PRO A 157 -20.40 -5.50 -18.11
N ALA A 158 -20.13 -4.45 -17.31
CA ALA A 158 -18.80 -3.86 -17.20
C ALA A 158 -17.78 -4.85 -16.59
N PHE A 159 -18.12 -5.53 -15.51
CA PHE A 159 -17.23 -6.53 -14.91
C PHE A 159 -17.04 -7.75 -15.80
N LEU A 160 -18.10 -8.27 -16.44
CA LEU A 160 -17.98 -9.38 -17.38
C LEU A 160 -17.02 -9.03 -18.53
N THR A 161 -17.16 -7.84 -19.10
CA THR A 161 -16.26 -7.34 -20.15
C THR A 161 -14.82 -7.19 -19.63
N ARG A 162 -14.65 -6.59 -18.45
CA ARG A 162 -13.32 -6.30 -17.87
C ARG A 162 -12.54 -7.56 -17.50
N LEU A 163 -13.26 -8.60 -17.08
CA LEU A 163 -12.72 -9.88 -16.62
C LEU A 163 -12.74 -10.97 -17.69
N GLU A 164 -13.23 -10.64 -18.90
CA GLU A 164 -13.36 -11.58 -20.03
C GLU A 164 -14.20 -12.81 -19.67
N LEU A 165 -15.37 -12.57 -19.06
CA LEU A 165 -16.32 -13.60 -18.61
C LEU A 165 -17.61 -13.52 -19.41
N ASP A 166 -18.27 -14.66 -19.59
CA ASP A 166 -19.50 -14.77 -20.37
C ASP A 166 -20.76 -14.73 -19.49
N HIS A 167 -20.66 -15.22 -18.25
CA HIS A 167 -21.79 -15.40 -17.35
C HIS A 167 -21.53 -14.84 -15.95
N ALA A 168 -22.60 -14.42 -15.26
CA ALA A 168 -22.49 -13.86 -13.92
C ALA A 168 -21.91 -14.86 -12.90
N ASP A 169 -22.18 -16.15 -13.06
CA ASP A 169 -21.67 -17.21 -12.17
C ASP A 169 -20.14 -17.35 -12.23
N ASP A 170 -19.53 -16.97 -13.35
CA ASP A 170 -18.07 -16.99 -13.53
C ASP A 170 -17.36 -16.02 -12.57
N LEU A 171 -18.07 -15.00 -12.05
CA LEU A 171 -17.53 -14.09 -11.04
C LEU A 171 -17.16 -14.83 -9.75
N LEU A 172 -17.85 -15.92 -9.40
CA LEU A 172 -17.51 -16.69 -8.20
C LEU A 172 -16.14 -17.32 -8.33
N GLU A 173 -15.85 -17.94 -9.47
CA GLU A 173 -14.54 -18.53 -9.74
C GLU A 173 -13.46 -17.46 -9.83
N ALA A 174 -13.75 -16.37 -10.55
CA ALA A 174 -12.82 -15.27 -10.75
C ALA A 174 -12.41 -14.56 -9.44
N ILE A 175 -13.32 -14.45 -8.47
CA ILE A 175 -13.07 -13.72 -7.20
C ILE A 175 -12.65 -14.63 -6.05
N TYR A 176 -13.30 -15.79 -5.86
CA TYR A 176 -13.09 -16.63 -4.68
C TYR A 176 -12.14 -17.80 -4.90
N LEU A 177 -12.15 -18.42 -6.09
CA LEU A 177 -11.42 -19.69 -6.34
C LEU A 177 -10.04 -19.50 -6.97
N SER A 178 -9.79 -18.31 -7.53
CA SER A 178 -8.57 -17.94 -8.23
C SER A 178 -7.38 -17.55 -7.31
N GLY A 179 -7.59 -17.55 -5.99
CA GLY A 179 -6.55 -17.17 -5.00
C GLY A 179 -6.09 -15.71 -5.11
N ARG A 180 -6.90 -14.84 -5.70
CA ARG A 180 -6.59 -13.42 -5.89
C ARG A 180 -6.60 -12.71 -4.53
N ASP A 181 -5.59 -11.86 -4.33
CA ASP A 181 -5.49 -11.07 -3.11
C ASP A 181 -6.30 -9.77 -3.20
N ARG A 182 -6.37 -9.05 -2.08
CA ARG A 182 -7.06 -7.75 -2.02
C ARG A 182 -6.50 -6.72 -3.00
N ALA A 183 -5.20 -6.79 -3.30
CA ALA A 183 -4.56 -5.83 -4.19
C ALA A 183 -5.07 -6.02 -5.62
N TRP A 184 -5.26 -7.26 -6.04
CA TRP A 184 -5.88 -7.58 -7.31
C TRP A 184 -7.35 -7.12 -7.37
N ILE A 185 -8.14 -7.34 -6.32
CA ILE A 185 -9.55 -6.86 -6.27
C ILE A 185 -9.59 -5.33 -6.40
N ALA A 186 -8.67 -4.61 -5.74
CA ALA A 186 -8.59 -3.17 -5.83
C ALA A 186 -8.28 -2.64 -7.26
N LEU A 187 -7.67 -3.44 -8.14
CA LEU A 187 -7.43 -3.06 -9.54
C LEU A 187 -8.71 -3.01 -10.40
N LEU A 188 -9.85 -3.41 -9.84
CA LEU A 188 -11.13 -3.39 -10.53
C LEU A 188 -11.91 -2.08 -10.34
N ALA A 189 -11.46 -1.19 -9.46
CA ALA A 189 -11.99 0.16 -9.30
C ALA A 189 -11.27 1.14 -10.24
#